data_AF-A0A3D4FFH3-F1
#
_entry.id   AF-A0A3D4FFH3-F1
#
_cell.length_a   1.000
_cell.length_b   1.000
_cell.length_c   1.000
_cell.angle_alpha   90.00
_cell.angle_beta   90.00
_cell.angle_gamma   90.00
#
_symmetry.space_group_name_H-M   'P 1'
#
loop_
_entity.id
_entity.type
_entity.pdbx_description
1 polymer ?
#
loop_
_entity_poly.entity_id
_entity_poly.type
_entity_poly.pdbx_seq_one_letter_code
_entity_poly.pdbx_strand_id
1 'polypeptide(L)' 'MSRKLNNASWAEYINKFDSYKGAITVKDFCIENNITKSQFYYHKKRLTNGNYIPTIFQAISLNTKP' A
#
# COMPACT_ATOMS: atom_id res chain seq x y z
N MET A 1 -16.72 8.12 -5.99
CA MET A 1 -15.42 8.29 -6.68
C MET A 1 -14.28 8.32 -5.66
N SER A 2 -13.30 7.42 -5.78
CA SER A 2 -12.06 7.49 -5.01
C SER A 2 -11.22 8.67 -5.53
N ARG A 3 -10.89 9.66 -4.68
CA ARG A 3 -9.87 10.66 -5.04
C ARG A 3 -8.57 9.94 -5.37
N LYS A 4 -7.97 10.23 -6.52
CA LYS A 4 -6.59 9.80 -6.82
C LYS A 4 -5.64 10.72 -6.05
N LEU A 5 -5.25 10.30 -4.86
CA LEU A 5 -4.18 10.94 -4.09
C LEU A 5 -2.83 10.61 -4.73
N ASN A 6 -1.95 11.60 -4.81
CA ASN A 6 -0.59 11.41 -5.33
C ASN A 6 0.31 10.72 -4.28
N ASN A 7 1.51 10.30 -4.68
CA ASN A 7 2.42 9.58 -3.79
C ASN A 7 2.88 10.43 -2.60
N ALA A 8 3.01 11.75 -2.79
CA ALA A 8 3.42 12.68 -1.74
C ALA A 8 2.35 12.79 -0.64
N SER A 9 1.08 12.95 -1.00
CA SER A 9 -0.04 12.96 -0.06
C SER A 9 -0.14 11.63 0.70
N TRP A 10 0.14 10.49 0.05
CA TRP A 10 0.19 9.22 0.76
C TRP A 10 1.33 9.14 1.75
N ALA A 11 2.51 9.66 1.42
CA ALA A 11 3.63 9.72 2.35
C ALA A 11 3.28 10.58 3.59
N GLU A 12 2.61 11.71 3.38
CA GLU A 12 2.10 12.55 4.48
C GLU A 12 1.12 11.80 5.38
N TYR A 13 0.16 11.06 4.82
CA TYR A 13 -0.77 10.24 5.61
C TYR A 13 -0.06 9.15 6.41
N ILE A 14 0.92 8.46 5.82
CA ILE A 14 1.68 7.42 6.54
C ILE A 14 2.51 8.05 7.66
N ASN A 15 3.22 9.15 7.40
CA ASN A 15 3.99 9.87 8.42
C ASN A 15 3.10 10.39 9.55
N LYS A 16 1.93 10.95 9.20
CA LYS A 16 0.92 11.38 10.17
C LYS A 16 0.46 10.20 11.02
N PHE A 17 0.13 9.05 10.42
CA PHE A 17 -0.25 7.85 11.16
C PHE A 17 0.86 7.37 12.11
N ASP A 18 2.10 7.27 11.62
CA ASP A 18 3.23 6.79 12.42
C ASP A 18 3.57 7.76 13.59
N SER A 19 3.28 9.06 13.44
CA SER A 19 3.45 10.05 14.51
C SER A 19 2.58 9.81 15.75
N TYR A 20 1.43 9.13 15.59
CA TYR A 20 0.56 8.78 16.71
C TYR A 20 1.11 7.64 17.58
N LYS A 21 2.21 6.97 17.17
CA LYS A 21 2.91 5.93 17.95
C LYS A 21 1.99 4.86 18.58
N GLY A 22 0.91 4.50 17.87
CA GLY A 22 -0.07 3.50 18.32
C GLY A 22 -1.20 4.03 19.22
N ALA A 23 -1.29 5.34 19.44
CA ALA A 23 -2.40 5.95 20.18
C ALA A 23 -3.76 5.84 19.47
N ILE A 24 -3.74 5.69 18.14
CA ILE A 24 -4.94 5.50 17.32
C ILE A 24 -4.82 4.22 16.48
N THR A 25 -5.95 3.58 16.19
CA THR A 25 -5.95 2.42 15.29
C THR A 25 -5.98 2.86 13.83
N VAL A 26 -5.54 1.98 12.92
CA VAL A 26 -5.68 2.20 11.46
C VAL A 26 -7.15 2.44 11.07
N LYS A 27 -8.10 1.81 11.78
CA LYS A 27 -9.54 1.98 11.49
C LYS A 27 -9.97 3.41 11.74
N ASP A 28 -9.62 3.96 12.91
CA ASP A 28 -10.04 5.30 13.32
C ASP A 28 -9.39 6.35 12.43
N PHE A 29 -8.09 6.19 12.16
CA PHE A 29 -7.36 7.04 11.21
C PHE A 29 -8.00 7.04 9.81
N CYS A 30 -8.38 5.87 9.31
CA CYS A 30 -9.04 5.75 8.00
C CYS A 30 -10.38 6.49 7.95
N ILE A 31 -11.17 6.41 9.02
CA ILE A 31 -12.47 7.09 9.14
C ILE A 31 -12.26 8.61 9.14
N GLU A 32 -11.35 9.12 9.97
CA GLU A 32 -11.05 10.56 10.09
C GLU A 32 -10.56 11.18 8.78
N ASN A 33 -9.73 10.45 8.03
CA ASN A 33 -9.11 10.95 6.81
C ASN A 33 -9.90 10.56 5.54
N ASN A 34 -11.08 9.93 5.69
CA ASN A 34 -11.94 9.47 4.60
C ASN A 34 -11.19 8.62 3.55
N ILE A 35 -10.36 7.69 4.04
CA ILE A 35 -9.62 6.73 3.22
C ILE A 35 -10.01 5.31 3.62
N THR A 36 -9.88 4.37 2.69
CA THR A 36 -10.15 2.96 2.99
C THR A 36 -8.90 2.27 3.55
N LYS A 37 -9.11 1.23 4.37
CA LYS A 37 -8.01 0.39 4.89
C LYS A 37 -7.17 -0.22 3.76
N SER A 38 -7.81 -0.67 2.68
CA SER A 38 -7.13 -1.26 1.53
C SER A 38 -6.17 -0.28 0.88
N GLN A 39 -6.59 0.97 0.70
CA GLN A 39 -5.72 2.02 0.17
C GLN A 39 -4.55 2.29 1.12
N PHE A 40 -4.82 2.44 2.42
CA PHE A 40 -3.79 2.67 3.42
C PHE A 40 -2.71 1.57 3.39
N TYR A 41 -3.11 0.30 3.46
CA TYR A 41 -2.14 -0.81 3.44
C TYR A 41 -1.40 -0.95 2.10
N TYR A 42 -2.09 -0.73 0.99
CA TYR A 42 -1.46 -0.76 -0.33
C TYR A 42 -0.35 0.30 -0.42
N HIS A 43 -0.65 1.54 -0.05
CA HIS A 43 0.32 2.64 -0.13
C HIS A 43 1.40 2.54 0.94
N LYS A 44 1.06 2.13 2.16
CA LYS A 44 2.06 1.83 3.21
C LYS A 44 3.08 0.81 2.71
N LYS A 45 2.61 -0.34 2.20
CA LYS A 45 3.48 -1.39 1.66
C LYS A 45 4.32 -0.89 0.48
N ARG A 46 3.75 -0.08 -0.40
CA ARG A 46 4.46 0.44 -1.58
C ARG A 46 5.54 1.46 -1.22
N LEU A 47 5.34 2.25 -0.17
CA LEU A 47 6.32 3.23 0.32
C LEU A 47 7.41 2.57 1.18
N THR A 48 7.08 1.56 1.98
CA THR A 48 8.08 0.79 2.74
C THR A 48 8.96 -0.06 1.82
N ASN A 49 8.39 -0.61 0.75
CA ASN A 49 9.10 -1.45 -0.21
C ASN A 49 9.76 -0.62 -1.32
N GLY A 50 10.38 0.52 -0.99
CA GLY A 50 11.23 1.27 -1.91
C GLY A 50 12.29 0.41 -2.62
N ASN A 51 12.59 -0.76 -2.06
CA ASN A 51 13.25 -1.88 -2.71
C ASN A 51 12.21 -2.79 -3.39
N TYR A 52 11.85 -2.43 -4.62
CA TYR A 52 11.02 -3.26 -5.49
C TYR A 52 11.67 -4.65 -5.63
N ILE A 53 11.07 -5.69 -5.04
CA ILE A 53 11.37 -7.06 -5.45
C ILE A 53 10.59 -7.24 -6.75
N PRO A 54 11.27 -7.32 -7.92
CA PRO A 54 10.56 -7.54 -9.16
C PRO A 54 9.75 -8.82 -9.07
N THR A 55 8.50 -8.77 -9.54
CA THR A 55 7.72 -9.97 -9.74
C THR A 55 8.50 -10.86 -10.71
N ILE A 56 9.10 -11.93 -10.21
CA ILE A 56 9.84 -12.88 -11.04
C ILE A 56 8.81 -13.76 -11.73
N PHE A 57 8.59 -13.51 -13.02
CA PHE A 57 7.84 -14.44 -13.86
C PHE A 57 8.72 -15.64 -14.15
N GLN A 58 8.32 -16.82 -13.68
CA GLN A 58 8.98 -18.06 -14.02
C GLN A 58 8.43 -18.55 -15.36
N ALA A 59 9.33 -18.85 -16.30
CA ALA A 59 8.94 -19.47 -17.56
C ALA A 59 8.41 -20.89 -17.27
N ILE A 60 7.26 -21.22 -17.83
CA ILE A 60 6.72 -22.59 -17.81
C ILE A 60 6.97 -23.23 -19.17
N SER A 61 7.60 -24.41 -19.18
CA SER A 61 7.70 -25.23 -20.39
C SER A 61 6.39 -25.99 -20.57
N LEU A 62 5.72 -25.76 -21.70
CA LEU A 62 4.59 -26.58 -22.10
C LEU A 62 5.14 -27.89 -22.69
N ASN A 63 4.92 -29.00 -22.00
CA ASN A 63 5.21 -30.32 -22.55
C ASN A 63 4.21 -30.61 -23.67
N THR A 64 4.57 -30.31 -24.92
CA THR A 64 3.87 -30.83 -26.09
C THR A 64 4.18 -32.32 -26.17
N LYS A 65 3.36 -33.15 -25.51
CA LYS A 65 3.34 -34.58 -25.82
C LYS A 65 2.77 -34.75 -27.24
N PRO A 66 3.44 -35.54 -28.11
CA PRO A 66 2.92 -35.90 -29.42
C PRO A 66 1.65 -36.76 -29.32
#